data_AF-A0A919MLF5-F1
#
_entry.id   AF-A0A919MLF5-F1
#
_cell.length_a   1.000
_cell.length_b   1.000
_cell.length_c   1.000
_cell.angle_alpha   90.00
_cell.angle_beta   90.00
_cell.angle_gamma   90.00
#
_symmetry.space_group_name_H-M   'P 1'
#
loop_
_entity.id
_entity.type
_entity.pdbx_description
1 polymer ?
#
loop_
_entity_poly.entity_id
_entity_poly.type
_entity_poly.pdbx_seq_one_letter_code
_entity_poly.pdbx_strand_id
1 'polypeptide(L)'
;MTTPSDLLNRAADLAPVPDGDTDNTAPWVRHYAATAMAAWAAFRLAERTDPGPQLGFLALLGTAATAVITALSVTSEDAPRALWELNADGGEMNGESIEHLADVLEHHGINPADLYPWFEAGDFTAPTRLPKVEVA
;
A
#
# COMPACT_ATOMS: atom_id res chain seq x y z
N MET A 1 -20.83 -6.49 2.15
CA MET A 1 -20.35 -5.39 1.31
C MET A 1 -19.19 -4.74 2.04
N THR A 2 -18.05 -4.64 1.39
CA THR A 2 -16.84 -4.09 2.01
C THR A 2 -16.87 -2.58 2.06
N THR A 3 -16.38 -2.01 3.14
CA THR A 3 -16.19 -0.57 3.32
C THR A 3 -14.71 -0.17 3.16
N PRO A 4 -14.42 1.12 2.89
CA PRO A 4 -13.05 1.64 2.91
C PRO A 4 -12.29 1.30 4.20
N SER A 5 -12.96 1.38 5.36
CA SER A 5 -12.36 1.06 6.67
C SER A 5 -12.01 -0.42 6.82
N ASP A 6 -12.81 -1.32 6.24
CA ASP A 6 -12.52 -2.77 6.30
C ASP A 6 -11.20 -3.10 5.60
N LEU A 7 -10.87 -2.40 4.51
CA LEU A 7 -9.60 -2.58 3.79
C LEU A 7 -8.41 -2.13 4.64
N LEU A 8 -8.53 -0.99 5.33
CA LEU A 8 -7.49 -0.49 6.23
C LEU A 8 -7.29 -1.41 7.44
N ASN A 9 -8.37 -1.94 8.01
CA ASN A 9 -8.28 -2.91 9.11
C ASN A 9 -7.60 -4.20 8.66
N ARG A 10 -7.90 -4.70 7.45
CA ARG A 10 -7.22 -5.87 6.87
C ARG A 10 -5.72 -5.65 6.71
N ALA A 11 -5.29 -4.45 6.30
CA ALA A 11 -3.86 -4.13 6.23
C ALA A 11 -3.19 -4.22 7.60
N ALA A 12 -3.84 -3.69 8.65
CA ALA A 12 -3.33 -3.77 10.01
C ALA A 12 -3.25 -5.22 10.53
N ASP A 13 -4.21 -6.08 10.18
CA ASP A 13 -4.21 -7.50 10.55
C ASP A 13 -3.10 -8.28 9.83
N LEU A 14 -2.87 -8.00 8.54
CA LEU A 14 -1.87 -8.67 7.72
C LEU A 14 -0.45 -8.21 8.05
N ALA A 15 -0.27 -6.91 8.23
CA ALA A 15 1.00 -6.27 8.51
C ALA A 15 0.83 -5.30 9.69
N PRO A 16 0.85 -5.82 10.93
CA PRO A 16 0.76 -4.99 12.12
C PRO A 16 1.88 -3.97 12.17
N VAL A 17 1.64 -2.86 12.89
CA VAL A 17 2.70 -1.91 13.22
C VAL A 17 3.82 -2.68 13.94
N PRO A 18 5.08 -2.59 13.47
CA PRO A 18 6.18 -3.27 14.14
C PRO A 18 6.38 -2.77 15.57
N ASP A 19 6.70 -3.68 16.49
CA ASP A 19 7.04 -3.33 17.87
C ASP A 19 8.50 -2.87 17.97
N GLY A 20 8.70 -1.67 18.54
CA GLY A 20 10.01 -1.17 18.97
C GLY A 20 10.81 -0.39 17.91
N ASP A 21 11.94 0.15 18.38
CA ASP A 21 12.95 0.79 17.55
C ASP A 21 13.90 -0.30 17.06
N THR A 22 13.81 -0.66 15.79
CA THR A 22 14.60 -1.75 15.21
C THR A 22 15.39 -1.25 14.02
N ASP A 23 16.70 -1.51 13.99
CA ASP A 23 17.56 -1.26 12.84
C ASP A 23 17.12 -2.05 11.58
N ASN A 24 16.22 -3.02 11.73
CA ASN A 24 15.59 -3.74 10.63
C ASN A 24 14.37 -2.98 10.10
N THR A 25 14.47 -2.45 8.89
CA THR A 25 13.39 -1.69 8.23
C THR A 25 12.36 -2.58 7.54
N ALA A 26 12.63 -3.87 7.32
CA ALA A 26 11.74 -4.74 6.54
C ALA A 26 10.32 -4.88 7.13
N PRO A 27 10.11 -5.00 8.46
CA PRO A 27 8.77 -4.99 9.05
C PRO A 27 8.03 -3.65 8.82
N TRP A 28 8.76 -2.53 8.82
CA TRP A 28 8.20 -1.21 8.56
C TRP A 28 7.78 -1.06 7.10
N VAL A 29 8.63 -1.49 6.16
CA VAL A 29 8.30 -1.53 4.73
C VAL A 29 7.05 -2.37 4.50
N ARG A 30 6.98 -3.57 5.10
CA ARG A 30 5.82 -4.46 5.03
C ARG A 30 4.54 -3.79 5.53
N HIS A 31 4.59 -3.10 6.67
CA HIS A 31 3.45 -2.39 7.25
C HIS A 31 2.97 -1.23 6.37
N TYR A 32 3.89 -0.36 5.93
CA TYR A 32 3.54 0.79 5.11
C TYR A 32 3.11 0.38 3.71
N ALA A 33 3.67 -0.69 3.13
CA ALA A 33 3.21 -1.23 1.84
C ALA A 33 1.78 -1.74 1.92
N ALA A 34 1.43 -2.47 2.98
CA ALA A 34 0.07 -2.93 3.19
C ALA A 34 -0.89 -1.75 3.38
N THR A 35 -0.46 -0.73 4.14
CA THR A 35 -1.22 0.49 4.39
C THR A 35 -1.46 1.28 3.10
N ALA A 36 -0.41 1.49 2.29
CA ALA A 36 -0.51 2.20 1.01
C ALA A 36 -1.46 1.49 0.06
N MET A 37 -1.29 0.17 -0.12
CA MET A 37 -2.14 -0.64 -1.00
C MET A 37 -3.61 -0.59 -0.57
N ALA A 38 -3.88 -0.78 0.72
CA ALA A 38 -5.25 -0.70 1.25
C ALA A 38 -5.84 0.70 1.15
N ALA A 39 -5.06 1.76 1.35
CA ALA A 39 -5.51 3.14 1.20
C ALA A 39 -5.91 3.44 -0.26
N TRP A 40 -5.13 2.97 -1.24
CA TRP A 40 -5.50 3.09 -2.65
C TRP A 40 -6.72 2.25 -3.03
N ALA A 41 -6.84 1.03 -2.49
CA ALA A 41 -8.02 0.21 -2.69
C ALA A 41 -9.29 0.89 -2.12
N ALA A 42 -9.17 1.40 -0.89
CA ALA A 42 -10.21 2.13 -0.20
C ALA A 42 -10.58 3.43 -0.93
N PHE A 43 -9.60 4.14 -1.49
CA PHE A 43 -9.81 5.32 -2.31
C PHE A 43 -10.66 4.98 -3.55
N ARG A 44 -10.24 3.95 -4.30
CA ARG A 44 -10.98 3.48 -5.50
C ARG A 44 -12.40 3.03 -5.18
N LEU A 45 -12.59 2.41 -4.01
CA LEU A 45 -13.91 2.02 -3.53
C LEU A 45 -14.76 3.24 -3.20
N ALA A 46 -14.24 4.16 -2.39
CA ALA A 46 -14.92 5.38 -1.98
C ALA A 46 -15.28 6.28 -3.18
N GLU A 47 -14.43 6.36 -4.21
CA GLU A 47 -14.73 7.08 -5.46
C GLU A 47 -16.03 6.60 -6.11
N ARG A 48 -16.34 5.30 -6.00
CA ARG A 48 -17.51 4.67 -6.64
C ARG A 48 -18.76 4.71 -5.76
N THR A 49 -18.60 4.63 -4.44
CA THR A 49 -19.73 4.44 -3.52
C THR A 49 -20.15 5.70 -2.78
N ASP A 50 -19.18 6.51 -2.33
CA ASP A 50 -19.45 7.71 -1.54
C ASP A 50 -18.26 8.70 -1.63
N PRO A 51 -18.18 9.47 -2.73
CA PRO A 51 -17.11 10.43 -2.91
C PRO A 51 -17.31 11.62 -1.94
N GLY A 52 -16.47 11.67 -0.91
CA GLY A 52 -16.51 12.69 0.14
C GLY A 52 -15.12 13.10 0.63
N PRO A 53 -15.03 13.88 1.74
CA PRO A 53 -13.76 14.33 2.31
C PRO A 53 -12.75 13.21 2.61
N GLN A 54 -13.26 11.98 2.83
CA GLN A 54 -12.46 10.77 2.99
C GLN A 54 -11.52 10.47 1.83
N LEU A 55 -11.84 10.89 0.60
CA LEU A 55 -10.94 10.72 -0.56
C LEU A 55 -9.60 11.44 -0.38
N GLY A 56 -9.64 12.68 0.12
CA GLY A 56 -8.41 13.44 0.40
C GLY A 56 -7.57 12.78 1.49
N PHE A 57 -8.22 12.24 2.53
CA PHE A 57 -7.53 11.49 3.58
C PHE A 57 -6.89 10.19 3.05
N LEU A 58 -7.63 9.41 2.25
CA LEU A 58 -7.14 8.14 1.71
C LEU A 58 -5.99 8.35 0.70
N ALA A 59 -6.09 9.37 -0.15
CA ALA A 59 -4.99 9.76 -1.05
C ALA A 59 -3.75 10.20 -0.26
N LEU A 60 -3.93 11.04 0.77
CA LEU A 60 -2.82 11.46 1.63
C LEU A 60 -2.17 10.27 2.34
N LEU A 61 -2.97 9.34 2.88
CA LEU A 61 -2.49 8.15 3.54
C LEU A 61 -1.70 7.24 2.59
N GLY A 62 -2.25 6.99 1.40
CA GLY A 62 -1.59 6.21 0.35
C GLY A 62 -0.24 6.82 -0.04
N THR A 63 -0.22 8.10 -0.38
CA THR A 63 1.01 8.82 -0.76
C THR A 63 2.03 8.87 0.37
N ALA A 64 1.61 9.17 1.60
CA ALA A 64 2.52 9.24 2.74
C ALA A 64 3.15 7.86 3.04
N ALA A 65 2.35 6.79 3.00
CA ALA A 65 2.86 5.44 3.20
C ALA A 65 3.81 5.01 2.07
N THR A 66 3.50 5.33 0.80
CA THR A 66 4.42 5.08 -0.32
C THR A 66 5.73 5.84 -0.14
N ALA A 67 5.69 7.12 0.26
CA ALA A 67 6.89 7.91 0.51
C ALA A 67 7.77 7.29 1.61
N VAL A 68 7.16 6.75 2.68
CA VAL A 68 7.93 6.05 3.72
C VAL A 68 8.62 4.81 3.16
N ILE A 69 7.94 3.98 2.38
CA ILE A 69 8.53 2.79 1.75
C ILE A 69 9.72 3.19 0.86
N THR A 70 9.52 4.19 0.00
CA THR A 70 10.57 4.69 -0.89
C THR A 70 11.80 5.14 -0.09
N ALA A 71 11.60 5.92 0.97
CA ALA A 71 12.69 6.39 1.81
C ALA A 71 13.42 5.25 2.56
N LEU A 72 12.68 4.23 3.01
CA LEU A 72 13.25 3.06 3.70
C LEU A 72 13.94 2.06 2.75
N SER A 73 13.67 2.14 1.45
CA SER A 73 14.22 1.22 0.44
C SER A 73 15.55 1.68 -0.16
N VAL A 74 16.00 2.90 0.17
CA VAL A 74 17.24 3.49 -0.32
C VAL A 74 18.14 3.91 0.83
N THR A 75 19.37 4.33 0.51
CA THR A 75 20.26 4.90 1.52
C THR A 75 19.73 6.25 2.00
N SER A 76 20.05 6.64 3.24
CA SER A 76 19.62 7.95 3.77
C SER A 76 20.10 9.15 2.95
N GLU A 77 21.23 9.00 2.23
CA GLU A 77 21.77 10.03 1.33
C GLU A 77 20.95 10.14 0.03
N ASP A 78 20.43 9.03 -0.48
CA ASP A 78 19.61 8.98 -1.70
C ASP A 78 18.13 9.32 -1.47
N ALA A 79 17.64 9.25 -0.23
CA ALA A 79 16.23 9.40 0.10
C ALA A 79 15.59 10.69 -0.46
N PRO A 80 16.21 11.89 -0.39
CA PRO A 80 15.62 13.10 -0.97
C PRO A 80 15.39 12.99 -2.48
N ARG A 81 16.33 12.36 -3.20
CA ARG A 81 16.22 12.16 -4.65
C ARG A 81 15.13 11.14 -4.98
N ALA A 82 15.10 10.01 -4.27
CA ALA A 82 14.07 8.99 -4.47
C ALA A 82 12.65 9.53 -4.19
N LEU A 83 12.50 10.36 -3.15
CA LEU A 83 11.24 11.05 -2.83
C LEU A 83 10.87 12.12 -3.87
N TRP A 84 11.85 12.81 -4.44
CA TRP A 84 11.62 13.76 -5.53
C TRP A 84 11.13 13.04 -6.80
N GLU A 85 11.76 11.93 -7.16
CA GLU A 85 11.40 11.06 -8.30
C GLU A 85 10.00 10.43 -8.12
N LEU A 86 9.52 10.28 -6.88
CA LEU A 86 8.16 9.83 -6.58
C LEU A 86 7.08 10.87 -6.92
N ASN A 87 7.41 12.16 -6.97
CA ASN A 87 6.43 13.21 -7.30
C ASN A 87 6.11 13.23 -8.79
N ALA A 88 4.88 13.64 -9.15
CA ALA A 88 4.43 13.78 -10.54
C ALA A 88 5.37 14.63 -11.43
N ASP A 89 6.07 15.62 -10.85
CA ASP A 89 7.03 16.48 -11.55
C ASP A 89 8.43 15.85 -11.69
N GLY A 90 8.74 14.80 -10.94
CA GLY A 90 10.06 14.16 -10.85
C GLY A 90 10.33 13.09 -11.90
N GLY A 91 9.36 12.81 -12.78
CA GLY A 91 9.39 11.66 -13.67
C GLY A 91 8.94 10.43 -12.89
N GLU A 92 7.62 10.33 -12.75
CA GLU A 92 6.94 9.27 -12.02
C GLU A 92 7.48 7.89 -12.38
N MET A 93 7.18 6.92 -11.51
CA MET A 93 7.14 5.49 -11.80
C MET A 93 6.14 5.16 -12.94
N ASN A 94 6.01 6.00 -13.96
CA ASN A 94 5.07 5.98 -15.08
C ASN A 94 3.60 5.72 -14.70
N GLY A 95 3.17 6.15 -13.52
CA GLY A 95 1.84 5.86 -12.98
C GLY A 95 1.69 4.45 -12.36
N GLU A 96 2.78 3.67 -12.25
CA GLU A 96 2.81 2.27 -11.80
C GLU A 96 2.98 2.11 -10.28
N SER A 97 2.49 3.07 -9.50
CA SER A 97 2.63 3.04 -8.02
C SER A 97 1.96 1.82 -7.40
N ILE A 98 0.89 1.31 -8.02
CA ILE A 98 0.16 0.13 -7.55
C ILE A 98 0.93 -1.16 -7.87
N GLU A 99 1.52 -1.28 -9.06
CA GLU A 99 2.37 -2.40 -9.45
C GLU A 99 3.61 -2.48 -8.56
N HIS A 100 4.28 -1.36 -8.31
CA HIS A 100 5.40 -1.34 -7.38
C HIS A 100 5.01 -1.76 -5.97
N LEU A 101 3.88 -1.27 -5.45
CA LEU A 101 3.39 -1.71 -4.14
C LEU A 101 3.06 -3.21 -4.13
N ALA A 102 2.57 -3.76 -5.24
CA ALA A 102 2.32 -5.19 -5.37
C ALA A 102 3.62 -5.99 -5.30
N ASP A 103 4.66 -5.57 -6.03
CA ASP A 103 5.99 -6.20 -6.01
C ASP A 103 6.61 -6.16 -4.60
N VAL A 104 6.54 -5.01 -3.93
CA VAL A 104 7.04 -4.85 -2.55
C VAL A 104 6.30 -5.79 -1.60
N LEU A 105 4.97 -5.85 -1.69
CA LEU A 105 4.15 -6.73 -0.84
C LEU A 105 4.48 -8.20 -1.09
N GLU A 106 4.59 -8.62 -2.35
CA GLU A 106 4.94 -9.99 -2.71
C GLU A 106 6.33 -10.36 -2.20
N HIS A 107 7.32 -9.48 -2.37
CA HIS A 107 8.66 -9.65 -1.82
C HIS A 107 8.66 -9.83 -0.30
N HIS A 108 7.75 -9.14 0.40
CA HIS A 108 7.55 -9.27 1.85
C HIS A 108 6.50 -10.33 2.23
N GLY A 109 6.16 -11.22 1.29
CA GLY A 109 5.34 -12.39 1.50
C GLY A 109 3.87 -12.10 1.80
N ILE A 110 3.34 -10.94 1.41
CA ILE A 110 1.90 -10.62 1.45
C ILE A 110 1.35 -10.72 0.03
N ASN A 111 0.26 -11.46 -0.15
CA ASN A 111 -0.42 -11.48 -1.44
C ASN A 111 -1.16 -10.14 -1.64
N PRO A 112 -0.83 -9.34 -2.66
CA PRO A 112 -1.49 -8.06 -2.91
C PRO A 112 -3.02 -8.16 -3.07
N ALA A 113 -3.53 -9.28 -3.57
CA ALA A 113 -4.98 -9.50 -3.74
C ALA A 113 -5.74 -9.63 -2.40
N ASP A 114 -5.05 -9.86 -1.27
CA ASP A 114 -5.68 -9.83 0.05
C ASP A 114 -6.13 -8.40 0.44
N LEU A 115 -5.49 -7.38 -0.16
CA LEU A 115 -5.66 -5.95 0.14
C LEU A 115 -6.27 -5.14 -1.01
N TYR A 116 -5.99 -5.52 -2.26
CA TYR A 116 -6.46 -4.82 -3.45
C TYR A 116 -7.42 -5.72 -4.25
N PRO A 117 -8.75 -5.55 -4.13
CA PRO A 117 -9.74 -6.51 -4.64
C PRO A 117 -9.76 -6.69 -6.17
N TRP A 118 -9.14 -5.77 -6.91
CA TRP A 118 -9.06 -5.80 -8.37
C TRP A 118 -7.90 -6.64 -8.89
N PHE A 119 -7.04 -7.15 -8.01
CA PHE A 119 -6.07 -8.16 -8.37
C PHE A 119 -6.66 -9.57 -8.22
N GLU A 120 -6.16 -10.50 -9.03
CA GLU A 120 -6.46 -11.92 -8.87
C GLU A 120 -5.38 -12.60 -8.03
N ALA A 121 -5.80 -13.34 -7.02
CA ALA A 121 -4.88 -13.99 -6.08
C ALA A 121 -3.87 -14.92 -6.75
N GLY A 122 -4.26 -15.53 -7.88
CA GLY A 122 -3.42 -16.45 -8.65
C GLY A 122 -2.30 -15.76 -9.45
N ASP A 123 -2.30 -14.43 -9.54
CA ASP A 123 -1.25 -13.67 -10.22
C ASP A 123 0.04 -13.57 -9.39
N PHE A 124 -0.02 -13.96 -8.10
CA PHE A 124 1.10 -13.85 -7.16
C PHE A 124 1.48 -15.20 -6.57
N THR A 125 2.76 -15.33 -6.20
CA THR A 125 3.31 -16.53 -5.55
C THR A 125 3.10 -16.53 -4.03
N ALA A 126 2.93 -15.35 -3.42
CA ALA A 126 2.63 -15.22 -2.00
C ALA A 126 1.25 -15.84 -1.68
N PRO A 127 1.12 -16.62 -0.58
CA PRO A 127 -0.15 -17.25 -0.23
C PRO A 127 -1.18 -16.21 0.22
N THR A 128 -2.43 -16.40 -0.18
CA THR A 128 -3.57 -15.62 0.35
C THR A 128 -3.81 -15.99 1.81
N ARG A 129 -4.05 -15.00 2.65
CA ARG A 129 -4.35 -15.22 4.07
C ARG A 129 -5.77 -14.82 4.45
N LEU A 130 -6.48 -14.11 3.57
CA LEU A 130 -7.83 -13.62 3.82
C LEU A 130 -8.77 -14.02 2.66
N PRO A 131 -10.07 -14.16 2.93
CA PRO A 131 -11.04 -14.35 1.85
C PRO A 131 -11.08 -13.11 0.94
N LYS A 132 -11.30 -13.32 -0.37
CA LYS A 132 -11.41 -12.24 -1.37
C LYS A 132 -12.47 -11.23 -0.94
N VAL A 133 -12.13 -9.96 -1.09
CA VAL A 133 -13.04 -8.85 -0.82
C VAL A 133 -14.09 -8.79 -1.93
N GLU A 134 -15.37 -8.80 -1.56
CA GLU A 134 -16.46 -8.55 -2.50
C GLU A 134 -16.76 -7.06 -2.56
N VAL A 135 -16.42 -6.46 -3.70
CA VAL A 135 -16.75 -5.08 -4.05
C VAL A 135 -18.08 -5.09 -4.82
N ALA A 136 -19.04 -4.29 -4.38
CA ALA A 136 -20.35 -4.15 -5.05
C ALA A 136 -20.28 -3.28 -6.30
#